data_AF-A0A8T5W7Q8-F1
#
_entry.id   AF-A0A8T5W7Q8-F1
#
_cell.length_a   1.000
_cell.length_b   1.000
_cell.length_c   1.000
_cell.angle_alpha   90.00
_cell.angle_beta   90.00
_cell.angle_gamma   90.00
#
_symmetry.space_group_name_H-M   'P 1'
#
loop_
_entity.id
_entity.type
_entity.pdbx_description
1 polymer ?
#
loop_
_entity_poly.entity_id
_entity_poly.type
_entity_poly.pdbx_seq_one_letter_code
_entity_poly.pdbx_strand_id
1 'polypeptide(L)'
;MGQKVHPVASRLGFIKTWDAKWFGGKNLSQMLHEDITIREFIKKKLHQSGVGKVIIERAGKSLRVDIHTARPGLVIGKRGADIENLKTDLEEMTDQKVFINIIPIRKPEMDAQVVAAGIALQLEKKMPYRRIMKRAILRAMEGGVGGIKVCVSGRLGGAEIARTEWLKEGRIPLQTFRADIDYGFAESFTTHGLIGVKVWIFKEELTKKDQQEELGEPAYKEDKEKKEEKADKEKKEEKADKEKKEEKADKEKKEEKADKEKKEEKTDKEKKEEKADKEKKEEKADKEKKEEEVKKSEKDEVNTDANAQES
;
A
#
# COMPACT_ATOMS: atom_id res chain seq x y z
N MET A 1 -0.08 -20.18 43.63
CA MET A 1 0.11 -19.08 42.65
C MET A 1 -0.36 -19.58 41.29
N GLY A 2 -1.25 -18.88 40.61
CA GLY A 2 -1.65 -19.24 39.24
C GLY A 2 -0.56 -18.87 38.24
N GLN A 3 -0.19 -19.80 37.37
CA GLN A 3 0.72 -19.53 36.26
C GLN A 3 0.01 -18.60 35.26
N LYS A 4 0.66 -17.50 34.88
CA LYS A 4 0.14 -16.54 33.89
C LYS A 4 0.99 -16.61 32.64
N VAL A 5 0.35 -16.60 31.47
CA VAL A 5 1.02 -16.58 30.18
C VAL A 5 1.64 -15.19 29.93
N HIS A 6 2.75 -15.15 29.17
CA HIS A 6 3.38 -13.89 28.78
C HIS A 6 2.43 -13.04 27.92
N PRO A 7 2.15 -11.77 28.28
CA PRO A 7 1.15 -10.95 27.59
C PRO A 7 1.43 -10.77 26.09
N VAL A 8 2.70 -10.55 25.73
CA VAL A 8 3.14 -10.41 24.34
C VAL A 8 2.98 -11.72 23.57
N ALA A 9 3.32 -12.87 24.15
CA ALA A 9 3.21 -14.16 23.47
C ALA A 9 1.76 -14.50 23.12
N SER A 10 0.82 -14.19 24.01
CA SER A 10 -0.61 -14.39 23.77
C SER A 10 -1.18 -13.48 22.67
N ARG A 11 -0.49 -12.40 22.28
CA ARG A 11 -0.92 -11.39 21.30
C ARG A 11 -0.11 -11.38 20.01
N LEU A 12 0.88 -12.27 19.93
CA LEU A 12 1.77 -12.40 18.80
C LEU A 12 0.99 -12.96 17.60
N GLY A 13 1.10 -12.32 16.44
CA GLY A 13 0.34 -12.66 15.23
C GLY A 13 -1.05 -12.03 15.13
N PHE A 14 -1.59 -11.42 16.20
CA PHE A 14 -2.85 -10.68 16.16
C PHE A 14 -2.65 -9.16 16.21
N ILE A 15 -1.86 -8.71 17.18
CA ILE A 15 -1.55 -7.28 17.39
C ILE A 15 -0.05 -7.06 17.29
N LYS A 16 0.74 -7.93 17.95
CA LYS A 16 2.19 -7.77 17.99
C LYS A 16 2.87 -8.58 16.91
N THR A 17 3.86 -7.96 16.28
CA THR A 17 4.74 -8.60 15.30
C THR A 17 6.00 -9.17 15.97
N TRP A 18 6.72 -10.01 15.23
CA TRP A 18 8.02 -10.53 15.64
C TRP A 18 9.08 -9.44 15.71
N ASP A 19 10.05 -9.65 16.61
CA ASP A 19 11.23 -8.78 16.77
C ASP A 19 12.38 -9.20 15.85
N ALA A 20 12.33 -10.39 15.27
CA ALA A 20 13.29 -10.88 14.29
C ALA A 20 12.51 -11.23 13.02
N LYS A 21 12.90 -10.63 11.90
CA LYS A 21 12.25 -10.83 10.59
C LYS A 21 13.28 -11.37 9.60
N TRP A 22 13.41 -12.68 9.58
CA TRP A 22 14.28 -13.37 8.63
C TRP A 22 13.88 -14.84 8.52
N PHE A 23 14.37 -15.51 7.48
CA PHE A 23 14.17 -16.93 7.23
C PHE A 23 15.51 -17.64 7.04
N GLY A 24 15.82 -18.60 7.91
CA GLY A 24 17.15 -19.23 7.97
C GLY A 24 17.28 -20.58 7.27
N GLY A 25 16.18 -21.19 6.82
CA GLY A 25 16.20 -22.55 6.25
C GLY A 25 17.02 -23.54 7.10
N LYS A 26 18.11 -24.07 6.53
CA LYS A 26 19.01 -25.02 7.21
C LYS A 26 19.93 -24.39 8.27
N ASN A 27 20.23 -23.08 8.16
CA ASN A 27 21.17 -22.39 9.04
C ASN A 27 20.49 -21.69 10.23
N LEU A 28 19.22 -22.04 10.51
CA LEU A 28 18.41 -21.41 11.57
C LEU A 28 19.10 -21.41 12.93
N SER A 29 19.71 -22.54 13.34
CA SER A 29 20.31 -22.67 14.67
C SER A 29 21.50 -21.72 14.87
N GLN A 30 22.36 -21.58 13.86
CA GLN A 30 23.54 -20.71 13.93
C GLN A 30 23.11 -19.24 13.98
N MET A 31 22.23 -18.83 13.06
CA MET A 31 21.71 -17.46 13.01
C MET A 31 20.93 -17.09 14.29
N LEU A 32 20.22 -18.05 14.89
CA LEU A 32 19.52 -17.83 16.16
C LEU A 32 20.48 -17.60 17.33
N HIS A 33 21.59 -18.35 17.39
CA HIS A 33 22.62 -18.12 18.42
C HIS A 33 23.29 -16.76 18.26
N GLU A 34 23.61 -16.37 17.04
CA GLU A 34 24.10 -15.01 16.75
C GLU A 34 23.08 -13.94 17.19
N ASP A 35 21.79 -14.09 16.90
CA ASP A 35 20.77 -13.11 17.31
C ASP A 35 20.67 -12.97 18.84
N ILE A 36 20.81 -14.07 19.59
CA ILE A 36 20.77 -14.05 21.05
C ILE A 36 21.99 -13.28 21.59
N THR A 37 23.20 -13.59 21.10
CA THR A 37 24.42 -12.93 21.56
C THR A 37 24.42 -11.44 21.22
N ILE A 38 23.95 -11.06 20.03
CA ILE A 38 23.78 -9.66 19.62
C ILE A 38 22.82 -8.92 20.57
N ARG A 39 21.66 -9.52 20.89
CA ARG A 39 20.68 -8.88 21.78
C ARG A 39 21.23 -8.69 23.20
N GLU A 40 21.95 -9.67 23.73
CA GLU A 40 22.58 -9.58 25.03
C GLU A 40 23.69 -8.52 25.06
N PHE A 41 24.53 -8.50 24.02
CA PHE A 41 25.60 -7.52 23.85
C PHE A 41 25.06 -6.09 23.79
N ILE A 42 24.06 -5.84 22.94
CA ILE A 42 23.41 -4.53 22.81
C ILE A 42 22.79 -4.09 24.13
N LYS A 43 22.04 -4.97 24.82
CA LYS A 43 21.42 -4.65 26.12
C LYS A 43 22.46 -4.31 27.20
N LYS A 44 23.61 -5.00 27.20
CA LYS A 44 24.69 -4.76 28.16
C LYS A 44 25.45 -3.46 27.86
N LYS A 45 25.85 -3.24 26.61
CA LYS A 45 26.62 -2.05 26.19
C LYS A 45 25.79 -0.77 26.29
N LEU A 46 24.51 -0.84 25.90
CA LEU A 46 23.61 0.32 25.85
C LEU A 46 22.68 0.45 27.06
N HIS A 47 23.02 -0.15 28.20
CA HIS A 47 22.19 -0.15 29.42
C HIS A 47 21.75 1.26 29.85
N GLN A 48 22.63 2.26 29.71
CA GLN A 48 22.34 3.65 30.10
C GLN A 48 21.40 4.39 29.14
N SER A 49 21.30 3.94 27.88
CA SER A 49 20.52 4.61 26.83
C SER A 49 19.02 4.32 26.91
N GLY A 50 18.62 3.28 27.66
CA GLY A 50 17.23 2.85 27.76
C GLY A 50 16.73 2.25 26.44
N VAL A 51 17.28 1.08 26.08
CA VAL A 51 16.85 0.31 24.91
C VAL A 51 15.48 -0.32 25.18
N GLY A 52 14.48 0.02 24.37
CA GLY A 52 13.14 -0.57 24.45
C GLY A 52 13.06 -1.87 23.67
N LYS A 53 13.32 -1.80 22.36
CA LYS A 53 13.19 -2.91 21.42
C LYS A 53 14.40 -2.99 20.48
N VAL A 54 14.83 -4.20 20.16
CA VAL A 54 15.86 -4.46 19.14
C VAL A 54 15.21 -5.32 18.06
N ILE A 55 15.09 -4.76 16.86
CA ILE A 55 14.57 -5.47 15.69
C ILE A 55 15.76 -5.91 14.85
N ILE A 56 15.77 -7.19 14.50
CA ILE A 56 16.82 -7.78 13.67
C ILE A 56 16.19 -8.24 12.36
N GLU A 57 16.70 -7.71 11.25
CA GLU A 57 16.33 -8.13 9.91
C GLU A 57 17.58 -8.67 9.21
N ARG A 58 17.48 -9.85 8.59
CA ARG A 58 18.58 -10.44 7.83
C ARG A 58 18.16 -10.57 6.37
N ALA A 59 18.96 -9.98 5.49
CA ALA A 59 18.80 -10.08 4.05
C ALA A 59 20.08 -10.66 3.44
N GLY A 60 20.09 -11.98 3.21
CA GLY A 60 21.26 -12.69 2.70
C GLY A 60 22.45 -12.58 3.67
N LYS A 61 23.51 -11.87 3.24
CA LYS A 61 24.75 -11.64 4.02
C LYS A 61 24.78 -10.30 4.76
N SER A 62 23.68 -9.54 4.69
CA SER A 62 23.57 -8.24 5.36
C SER A 62 22.66 -8.35 6.57
N LEU A 63 23.13 -7.83 7.70
CA LEU A 63 22.40 -7.76 8.95
C LEU A 63 21.97 -6.31 9.18
N ARG A 64 20.67 -6.07 9.32
CA ARG A 64 20.12 -4.78 9.72
C ARG A 64 19.63 -4.89 11.16
N VAL A 65 20.13 -4.00 12.02
CA VAL A 65 19.76 -3.92 13.43
C VAL A 65 19.12 -2.58 13.69
N ASP A 66 17.81 -2.59 13.92
CA ASP A 66 17.06 -1.39 14.28
C ASP A 66 16.91 -1.34 15.81
N ILE A 67 17.53 -0.34 16.43
CA ILE A 67 17.54 -0.14 17.88
C ILE A 67 16.54 0.95 18.23
N HIS A 68 15.46 0.58 18.91
CA HIS A 68 14.52 1.55 19.50
C HIS A 68 15.04 1.99 20.86
N THR A 69 15.32 3.28 20.99
CA THR A 69 15.92 3.85 22.21
C THR A 69 15.18 5.08 22.69
N ALA A 70 15.12 5.26 24.02
CA ALA A 70 14.63 6.47 24.64
C ALA A 70 15.60 7.65 24.48
N ARG A 71 16.91 7.38 24.34
CA ARG A 71 17.97 8.40 24.29
C ARG A 71 18.90 8.14 23.10
N PRO A 72 18.53 8.55 21.87
CA PRO A 72 19.35 8.32 20.69
C PRO A 72 20.72 9.00 20.77
N GLY A 73 20.80 10.19 21.37
CA GLY A 73 22.06 10.94 21.49
C GLY A 73 23.15 10.20 22.27
N LEU A 74 22.78 9.38 23.26
CA LEU A 74 23.75 8.58 24.01
C LEU A 74 24.25 7.36 23.20
N VAL A 75 23.42 6.83 22.29
CA VAL A 75 23.81 5.72 21.41
C VAL A 75 24.72 6.21 20.28
N ILE A 76 24.49 7.43 19.78
CA ILE A 76 25.32 8.05 18.74
C ILE A 76 26.71 8.42 19.28
N GLY A 77 26.77 8.91 20.52
CA GLY A 77 28.02 9.34 21.12
C GLY A 77 28.55 10.65 20.55
N LYS A 78 29.79 11.00 20.92
CA LYS A 78 30.45 12.20 20.40
C LYS A 78 30.93 11.95 18.97
N ARG A 79 30.42 12.72 18.01
CA ARG A 79 30.76 12.64 16.57
C ARG A 79 30.50 11.27 15.91
N GLY A 80 29.62 10.44 16.48
CA GLY A 80 29.30 9.12 15.91
C GLY A 80 30.26 7.98 16.30
N ALA A 81 31.27 8.25 17.13
CA ALA A 81 32.29 7.25 17.49
C ALA A 81 31.69 5.99 18.15
N ASP A 82 30.66 6.14 18.98
CA ASP A 82 30.08 5.00 19.68
C ASP A 82 29.30 4.06 18.74
N ILE A 83 28.70 4.59 17.67
CA ILE A 83 28.05 3.78 16.62
C ILE A 83 29.09 3.03 15.80
N GLU A 84 30.18 3.70 15.42
CA GLU A 84 31.26 3.06 14.66
C GLU A 84 31.87 1.91 15.48
N ASN A 85 32.14 2.14 16.76
CA ASN A 85 32.61 1.09 17.66
C ASN A 85 31.59 -0.05 17.80
N LEU A 86 30.30 0.25 17.95
CA LEU A 86 29.25 -0.77 18.04
C LEU A 86 29.12 -1.56 16.73
N LYS A 87 29.32 -0.92 15.58
CA LYS A 87 29.33 -1.57 14.29
C LYS A 87 30.49 -2.55 14.17
N THR A 88 31.72 -2.10 14.48
CA THR A 88 32.91 -2.95 14.43
C THR A 88 32.76 -4.16 15.35
N ASP A 89 32.31 -3.97 16.60
CA ASP A 89 32.10 -5.06 17.55
C ASP A 89 31.07 -6.09 17.02
N LEU A 90 29.99 -5.63 16.38
CA LEU A 90 28.98 -6.53 15.81
C LEU A 90 29.47 -7.25 14.55
N GLU A 91 30.29 -6.60 13.72
CA GLU A 91 30.92 -7.21 12.54
C GLU A 91 31.91 -8.31 12.96
N GLU A 92 32.71 -8.08 14.01
CA GLU A 92 33.62 -9.09 14.58
C GLU A 92 32.88 -10.30 15.16
N MET A 93 31.66 -10.12 15.68
CA MET A 93 30.87 -11.21 16.25
C MET A 93 30.12 -12.05 15.20
N THR A 94 29.81 -11.48 14.04
CA THR A 94 28.90 -12.11 13.05
C THR A 94 29.53 -12.39 11.69
N ASP A 95 30.76 -11.92 11.44
CA ASP A 95 31.46 -12.02 10.15
C ASP A 95 30.61 -11.54 8.95
N GLN A 96 29.61 -10.70 9.21
CA GLN A 96 28.63 -10.18 8.24
C GLN A 96 28.66 -8.66 8.25
N LYS A 97 28.23 -8.04 7.15
CA LYS A 97 28.13 -6.58 7.09
C LYS A 97 26.91 -6.12 7.90
N VAL A 98 27.14 -5.26 8.89
CA VAL A 98 26.09 -4.79 9.81
C VAL A 98 25.69 -3.35 9.50
N PHE A 99 24.39 -3.12 9.38
CA PHE A 99 23.77 -1.80 9.27
C PHE A 99 22.97 -1.52 10.53
N ILE A 100 23.37 -0.49 11.29
CA ILE A 100 22.70 -0.10 12.52
C ILE A 100 21.81 1.10 12.21
N ASN A 101 20.54 1.02 12.61
CA ASN A 101 19.60 2.12 12.55
C ASN A 101 19.10 2.45 13.96
N ILE A 102 19.03 3.72 14.29
CA ILE A 102 18.62 4.17 15.63
C ILE A 102 17.29 4.88 15.49
N ILE A 103 16.24 4.27 16.05
CA ILE A 103 14.88 4.78 15.99
C ILE A 103 14.52 5.39 17.35
N PRO A 104 14.24 6.70 17.43
CA PRO A 104 13.87 7.32 18.69
C PRO A 104 12.45 6.92 19.11
N ILE A 105 12.29 6.56 20.38
CA ILE A 105 10.97 6.33 20.98
C ILE A 105 10.36 7.68 21.35
N ARG A 106 9.26 8.06 20.68
CA ARG A 106 8.61 9.38 20.87
C ARG A 106 8.20 9.64 22.32
N LYS A 107 7.61 8.64 22.98
CA LYS A 107 7.14 8.71 24.37
C LYS A 107 7.75 7.55 25.17
N PRO A 108 8.89 7.74 25.87
CA PRO A 108 9.56 6.65 26.58
C PRO A 108 8.75 6.11 27.76
N GLU A 109 7.88 6.93 28.36
CA GLU A 109 7.02 6.53 29.49
C GLU A 109 5.90 5.55 29.08
N MET A 110 5.64 5.40 27.77
CA MET A 110 4.65 4.46 27.22
C MET A 110 5.24 3.08 26.89
N ASP A 111 6.57 2.96 26.84
CA ASP A 111 7.27 1.70 26.56
C ASP A 111 7.54 0.96 27.89
N ALA A 112 7.00 -0.25 28.01
CA ALA A 112 7.09 -1.01 29.25
C ALA A 112 8.53 -1.43 29.58
N GLN A 113 9.36 -1.73 28.58
CA GLN A 113 10.73 -2.17 28.79
C GLN A 113 11.62 -1.01 29.25
N VAL A 114 11.44 0.17 28.66
CA VAL A 114 12.18 1.39 29.07
C VAL A 114 11.81 1.78 30.51
N VAL A 115 10.52 1.74 30.85
CA VAL A 115 10.06 2.02 32.23
C VAL A 115 10.61 0.99 33.21
N ALA A 116 10.60 -0.30 32.87
CA ALA A 116 11.16 -1.35 33.72
C ALA A 116 12.67 -1.15 33.96
N ALA A 117 13.44 -0.88 32.91
CA ALA A 117 14.87 -0.60 33.00
C ALA A 117 15.15 0.67 33.82
N GLY A 118 14.33 1.72 33.65
CA GLY A 118 14.42 2.94 34.43
C GLY A 118 14.18 2.74 35.93
N ILE A 119 13.22 1.88 36.30
CA ILE A 119 12.96 1.50 37.70
C ILE A 119 14.14 0.68 38.24
N ALA A 120 14.65 -0.29 37.46
CA ALA A 120 15.78 -1.13 37.86
C ALA A 120 17.02 -0.28 38.18
N LEU A 121 17.39 0.66 37.30
CA LEU A 121 18.53 1.56 37.51
C LEU A 121 18.35 2.45 38.76
N GLN A 122 17.11 2.83 39.08
CA GLN A 122 16.80 3.61 40.27
C GLN A 122 16.89 2.78 41.57
N LEU A 123 16.52 1.50 41.50
CA LEU A 123 16.67 0.56 42.62
C LEU A 123 18.15 0.25 42.90
N GLU A 124 19.00 0.17 41.87
CA GLU A 124 20.46 0.01 42.02
C GLU A 124 21.08 1.18 42.79
N LYS A 125 20.55 2.40 42.56
CA LYS A 125 20.93 3.62 43.29
C LYS A 125 20.37 3.69 44.72
N LYS A 126 19.81 2.59 45.24
CA LYS A 126 19.26 2.46 46.61
C LYS A 126 18.15 3.46 46.93
N MET A 127 17.43 3.96 45.92
CA MET A 127 16.24 4.79 46.17
C MET A 127 15.07 3.94 46.67
N PRO A 128 14.17 4.49 47.50
CA PRO A 128 13.06 3.73 48.07
C PRO A 128 12.09 3.23 47.00
N TYR A 129 11.91 1.91 46.92
CA TYR A 129 11.13 1.24 45.86
C TYR A 129 9.70 1.77 45.72
N ARG A 130 9.00 2.06 46.83
CA ARG A 130 7.64 2.64 46.79
C ARG A 130 7.57 4.00 46.09
N ARG A 131 8.57 4.85 46.32
CA ARG A 131 8.66 6.18 45.68
C ARG A 131 8.89 6.03 44.18
N ILE A 132 9.80 5.13 43.80
CA ILE A 132 10.12 4.85 42.39
C ILE A 132 8.87 4.33 41.66
N MET A 133 8.17 3.35 42.25
CA MET A 133 6.96 2.78 41.65
C MET A 133 5.86 3.84 41.45
N LYS A 134 5.55 4.64 42.49
CA LYS A 134 4.56 5.72 42.38
C LYS A 134 4.95 6.76 41.33
N ARG A 135 6.23 7.13 41.27
CA ARG A 135 6.74 8.09 40.27
C ARG A 135 6.64 7.55 38.84
N ALA A 136 6.98 6.28 38.64
CA ALA A 136 6.88 5.64 37.32
C ALA A 136 5.42 5.53 36.86
N ILE A 137 4.51 5.17 37.77
CA ILE A 137 3.07 5.12 37.49
C ILE A 137 2.55 6.51 37.10
N LEU A 138 2.88 7.55 37.87
CA LEU A 138 2.43 8.91 37.59
C LEU A 138 2.88 9.37 36.20
N ARG A 139 4.16 9.17 35.85
CA ARG A 139 4.72 9.54 34.54
C ARG A 139 4.11 8.77 33.38
N ALA A 140 3.85 7.48 33.55
CA ALA A 140 3.20 6.69 32.52
C ALA A 140 1.76 7.18 32.27
N MET A 141 1.02 7.46 33.35
CA MET A 141 -0.33 8.03 33.26
C MET A 141 -0.33 9.42 32.60
N GLU A 142 0.62 10.30 32.94
CA GLU A 142 0.85 11.58 32.24
C GLU A 142 1.18 11.39 30.75
N GLY A 143 1.85 10.29 30.40
CA GLY A 143 2.13 9.88 29.02
C GLY A 143 0.89 9.51 28.20
N GLY A 144 -0.26 9.31 28.86
CA GLY A 144 -1.55 8.99 28.25
C GLY A 144 -1.86 7.49 28.15
N VAL A 145 -1.28 6.64 29.00
CA VAL A 145 -1.57 5.20 28.98
C VAL A 145 -2.91 4.89 29.65
N GLY A 146 -3.68 3.94 29.10
CA GLY A 146 -4.97 3.51 29.69
C GLY A 146 -4.84 2.76 31.02
N GLY A 147 -3.65 2.23 31.33
CA GLY A 147 -3.34 1.72 32.66
C GLY A 147 -1.93 1.15 32.77
N ILE A 148 -1.40 1.11 33.99
CA ILE A 148 -0.06 0.61 34.29
C ILE A 148 -0.07 -0.24 35.55
N LYS A 149 0.63 -1.37 35.51
CA LYS A 149 0.91 -2.19 36.68
C LYS A 149 2.41 -2.38 36.79
N VAL A 150 2.95 -2.06 37.95
CA VAL A 150 4.35 -2.28 38.29
C VAL A 150 4.40 -3.30 39.42
N CYS A 151 5.17 -4.37 39.24
CA CYS A 151 5.40 -5.40 40.24
C CYS A 151 6.90 -5.50 40.49
N VAL A 152 7.30 -5.39 41.74
CA VAL A 152 8.69 -5.52 42.16
C VAL A 152 8.77 -6.70 43.12
N SER A 153 9.67 -7.64 42.86
CA SER A 153 9.83 -8.88 43.63
C SER A 153 11.29 -9.09 44.01
N GLY A 154 11.55 -9.41 45.27
CA GLY A 154 12.89 -9.70 45.78
C GLY A 154 13.08 -9.21 47.21
N ARG A 155 14.34 -8.99 47.60
CA ARG A 155 14.72 -8.47 48.93
C ARG A 155 14.54 -6.95 49.01
N LEU A 156 13.28 -6.52 49.00
CA LEU A 156 12.91 -5.10 48.93
C LEU A 156 13.40 -4.34 50.16
N GLY A 157 14.23 -3.32 49.92
CA GLY A 157 14.80 -2.48 50.99
C GLY A 157 15.84 -3.18 51.86
N GLY A 158 16.43 -4.29 51.39
CA GLY A 158 17.44 -5.04 52.15
C GLY A 158 16.86 -6.00 53.20
N ALA A 159 15.55 -6.21 53.21
CA ALA A 159 14.92 -7.21 54.06
C ALA A 159 15.47 -8.62 53.78
N GLU A 160 15.55 -9.45 54.81
CA GLU A 160 16.04 -10.83 54.71
C GLU A 160 15.10 -11.71 53.87
N ILE A 161 13.78 -11.59 54.12
CA ILE A 161 12.75 -12.36 53.40
C ILE A 161 12.33 -11.61 52.13
N ALA A 162 12.31 -12.32 51.00
CA ALA A 162 11.84 -11.77 49.74
C ALA A 162 10.33 -11.50 49.78
N ARG A 163 9.93 -10.33 49.28
CA ARG A 163 8.53 -9.91 49.19
C ARG A 163 8.21 -9.48 47.75
N THR A 164 6.93 -9.56 47.41
CA THR A 164 6.42 -9.06 46.13
C THR A 164 5.42 -7.95 46.41
N GLU A 165 5.72 -6.74 45.95
CA GLU A 165 4.81 -5.59 46.04
C GLU A 165 4.40 -5.19 44.63
N TRP A 166 3.11 -4.93 44.42
CA TRP A 166 2.60 -4.47 43.15
C TRP A 166 1.68 -3.28 43.36
N LEU A 167 1.81 -2.30 42.47
CA LEU A 167 0.92 -1.15 42.38
C LEU A 167 0.32 -1.14 40.99
N LYS A 168 -0.95 -0.78 40.89
CA LYS A 168 -1.71 -0.73 39.64
C LYS A 168 -2.55 0.53 39.64
N GLU A 169 -2.52 1.24 38.52
CA GLU A 169 -3.37 2.38 38.22
C GLU A 169 -4.08 2.15 36.87
N GLY A 170 -5.33 2.56 36.75
CA GLY A 170 -6.11 2.40 35.51
C GLY A 170 -6.52 0.96 35.16
N ARG A 171 -6.84 0.73 33.89
CA ARG A 171 -7.37 -0.54 33.37
C ARG A 171 -6.28 -1.39 32.71
N ILE A 172 -6.26 -2.69 32.99
CA ILE A 172 -5.31 -3.64 32.34
C ILE A 172 -6.04 -4.96 32.10
N PRO A 173 -6.72 -5.11 30.96
CA PRO A 173 -7.51 -6.30 30.65
C PRO A 173 -6.62 -7.39 30.03
N LEU A 174 -5.94 -8.19 30.87
CA LEU A 174 -5.00 -9.22 30.40
C LEU A 174 -5.64 -10.33 29.55
N GLN A 175 -6.92 -10.66 29.81
CA GLN A 175 -7.68 -11.69 29.09
C GLN A 175 -8.17 -11.21 27.71
N THR A 176 -8.26 -9.90 27.49
CA THR A 176 -8.72 -9.33 26.22
C THR A 176 -7.56 -9.32 25.23
N PHE A 177 -7.61 -10.18 24.22
CA PHE A 177 -6.57 -10.26 23.18
C PHE A 177 -6.48 -8.99 22.32
N ARG A 178 -7.58 -8.23 22.18
CA ARG A 178 -7.64 -6.96 21.43
C ARG A 178 -6.93 -5.79 22.12
N ALA A 179 -6.67 -5.89 23.41
CA ALA A 179 -6.01 -4.84 24.16
C ALA A 179 -4.52 -4.81 23.83
N ASP A 180 -3.99 -3.66 23.42
CA ASP A 180 -2.54 -3.49 23.25
C ASP A 180 -1.88 -3.36 24.62
N ILE A 181 -1.26 -4.46 25.06
CA ILE A 181 -0.56 -4.56 26.34
C ILE A 181 0.90 -4.82 26.05
N ASP A 182 1.73 -3.89 26.49
CA ASP A 182 3.17 -4.00 26.48
C ASP A 182 3.66 -4.57 27.82
N TYR A 183 4.73 -5.36 27.77
CA TYR A 183 5.32 -6.01 28.94
C TYR A 183 6.82 -5.81 28.95
N GLY A 184 7.31 -5.25 30.06
CA GLY A 184 8.73 -5.04 30.30
C GLY A 184 9.21 -5.86 31.50
N PHE A 185 10.40 -6.42 31.36
CA PHE A 185 11.10 -7.08 32.45
C PHE A 185 12.54 -6.56 32.55
N ALA A 186 12.91 -6.19 33.76
CA ALA A 186 14.28 -5.78 34.07
C ALA A 186 14.69 -6.33 35.43
N GLU A 187 15.96 -6.65 35.56
CA GLU A 187 16.59 -7.09 36.80
C GLU A 187 17.48 -5.97 37.30
N SER A 188 17.43 -5.73 38.62
CA SER A 188 18.24 -4.74 39.31
C SER A 188 19.26 -5.46 40.18
N PHE A 189 20.53 -5.14 39.97
CA PHE A 189 21.65 -5.71 40.73
C PHE A 189 21.90 -4.88 41.98
N THR A 190 21.38 -5.33 43.12
CA THR A 190 21.58 -4.65 44.41
C THR A 190 22.57 -5.41 45.28
N THR A 191 23.10 -4.74 46.31
CA THR A 191 24.03 -5.35 47.28
C THR A 191 23.44 -6.56 48.01
N HIS A 192 22.11 -6.62 48.16
CA HIS A 192 21.41 -7.69 48.87
C HIS A 192 20.95 -8.82 47.93
N GLY A 193 21.20 -8.69 46.63
CA GLY A 193 20.82 -9.66 45.61
C GLY A 193 20.05 -9.03 44.44
N LEU A 194 19.38 -9.88 43.68
CA LEU A 194 18.61 -9.50 42.49
C LEU A 194 17.20 -9.08 42.89
N ILE A 195 16.75 -7.96 42.34
CA ILE A 195 15.35 -7.51 42.43
C ILE A 195 14.77 -7.53 41.01
N GLY A 196 13.69 -8.29 40.82
CA GLY A 196 12.97 -8.36 39.55
C GLY A 196 11.90 -7.27 39.47
N VAL A 197 11.86 -6.55 38.36
CA VAL A 197 10.87 -5.52 38.04
C VAL A 197 10.08 -5.97 36.82
N LYS A 198 8.76 -6.12 36.99
CA LYS A 198 7.81 -6.47 35.92
C LYS A 198 6.84 -5.30 35.73
N VAL A 199 6.71 -4.84 34.50
CA VAL A 199 5.83 -3.72 34.15
C VAL A 199 4.86 -4.17 33.06
N TRP A 200 3.57 -3.89 33.27
CA TRP A 200 2.54 -4.02 32.25
C TRP A 200 2.00 -2.63 31.94
N ILE A 201 1.98 -2.25 30.68
CA ILE A 201 1.38 -0.99 30.22
C ILE A 201 0.28 -1.36 29.23
N PHE A 202 -0.95 -0.93 29.53
CA PHE A 202 -2.04 -0.94 28.59
C PHE A 202 -2.08 0.42 27.90
N LYS A 203 -1.88 0.44 26.59
CA LYS A 203 -1.91 1.67 25.79
C LYS A 203 -3.36 1.99 25.47
N GLU A 204 -3.89 1.32 24.47
CA GLU A 204 -5.25 1.50 23.95
C GLU A 204 -5.82 0.15 23.48
N GLU A 205 -7.13 0.12 23.21
CA GLU A 205 -7.79 -1.03 22.58
C GLU A 205 -7.84 -0.81 21.07
N LEU A 206 -7.15 -1.65 20.31
CA LEU A 206 -7.06 -1.49 18.85
C LEU A 206 -8.37 -1.91 18.20
N THR A 207 -8.87 -1.07 17.29
CA THR A 207 -10.03 -1.40 16.45
C THR A 207 -9.55 -2.17 15.21
N LYS A 208 -10.44 -2.92 14.55
CA LYS A 208 -10.09 -3.76 13.38
C LYS A 208 -9.38 -3.01 12.24
N LYS A 209 -9.58 -1.69 12.12
CA LYS A 209 -8.92 -0.84 11.11
C LYS A 209 -7.43 -0.66 11.42
N ASP A 210 -7.10 -0.42 12.68
CA ASP A 210 -5.72 -0.20 13.16
C ASP A 210 -4.87 -1.49 13.06
N GLN A 211 -5.51 -2.65 13.17
CA GLN A 211 -4.85 -3.95 13.01
C GLN A 211 -4.31 -4.19 11.60
N GLN A 212 -4.96 -3.63 10.57
CA GLN A 212 -4.53 -3.78 9.18
C GLN A 212 -3.33 -2.87 8.85
N GLU A 213 -3.21 -1.72 9.50
CA GLU A 213 -2.09 -0.80 9.31
C GLU A 213 -0.80 -1.28 10.00
N GLU A 214 -0.86 -1.80 11.24
CA GLU A 214 0.34 -2.28 11.95
C GLU A 214 0.90 -3.61 11.44
N LEU A 215 0.05 -4.52 10.93
CA LEU A 215 0.49 -5.81 10.40
C LEU A 215 1.09 -5.72 8.99
N GLY A 216 1.09 -4.53 8.38
CA GLY A 216 1.73 -4.27 7.10
C GLY A 216 1.32 -5.28 6.04
N GLU A 217 0.12 -5.15 5.49
CA GLU A 217 -0.05 -5.64 4.12
C GLU A 217 0.93 -4.83 3.25
N PRO A 218 1.87 -5.48 2.53
CA PRO A 218 2.74 -4.74 1.63
C PRO A 218 1.86 -4.00 0.63
N ALA A 219 2.29 -2.80 0.22
CA ALA A 219 1.70 -1.91 -0.78
C ALA A 219 1.37 -2.56 -2.16
N TYR A 220 1.47 -3.89 -2.28
CA TYR A 220 1.05 -4.70 -3.41
C TYR A 220 -0.47 -4.74 -3.64
N LYS A 221 -1.31 -4.48 -2.64
CA LYS A 221 -2.76 -4.37 -2.86
C LYS A 221 -3.15 -2.99 -3.36
N GLU A 222 -2.62 -1.92 -2.78
CA GLU A 222 -2.88 -0.59 -3.30
C GLU A 222 -2.34 -0.40 -4.73
N ASP A 223 -1.19 -0.97 -5.07
CA ASP A 223 -0.68 -0.90 -6.44
C ASP A 223 -1.42 -1.84 -7.41
N LYS A 224 -2.02 -2.93 -6.92
CA LYS A 224 -2.93 -3.78 -7.72
C LYS A 224 -4.28 -3.12 -7.92
N GLU A 225 -4.89 -2.56 -6.88
CA GLU A 225 -6.15 -1.83 -6.98
C GLU A 225 -5.97 -0.58 -7.85
N LYS A 226 -4.88 0.19 -7.69
CA LYS A 226 -4.58 1.33 -8.59
C LYS A 226 -4.26 0.90 -10.01
N LYS A 227 -3.66 -0.30 -10.23
CA LYS A 227 -3.46 -0.87 -11.58
C LYS A 227 -4.74 -1.43 -12.20
N GLU A 228 -5.60 -2.06 -11.41
CA GLU A 228 -6.89 -2.59 -11.84
C GLU A 228 -7.85 -1.44 -12.13
N GLU A 229 -7.86 -0.39 -11.30
CA GLU A 229 -8.66 0.82 -11.52
C GLU A 229 -8.16 1.64 -12.71
N LYS A 230 -6.83 1.67 -12.97
CA LYS A 230 -6.27 2.22 -14.21
C LYS A 230 -6.59 1.36 -15.43
N ALA A 231 -6.51 0.03 -15.32
CA ALA A 231 -6.85 -0.89 -16.41
C ALA A 231 -8.35 -0.86 -16.74
N ASP A 232 -9.22 -0.66 -15.75
CA ASP A 232 -10.66 -0.52 -15.94
C ASP A 232 -11.04 0.85 -16.51
N LYS A 233 -10.27 1.91 -16.18
CA LYS A 233 -10.39 3.22 -16.85
C LYS A 233 -9.91 3.16 -18.30
N GLU A 234 -8.75 2.57 -18.57
CA GLU A 234 -8.24 2.39 -19.94
C GLU A 234 -9.18 1.53 -20.78
N LYS A 235 -9.74 0.43 -20.23
CA LYS A 235 -10.74 -0.39 -20.94
C LYS A 235 -12.06 0.34 -21.17
N LYS A 236 -12.47 1.25 -20.29
CA LYS A 236 -13.66 2.09 -20.48
C LYS A 236 -13.41 3.16 -21.55
N GLU A 237 -12.24 3.77 -21.57
CA GLU A 237 -11.83 4.73 -22.61
C GLU A 237 -11.69 4.03 -23.97
N GLU A 238 -11.08 2.85 -24.02
CA GLU A 238 -10.92 2.08 -25.26
C GLU A 238 -12.27 1.54 -25.79
N LYS A 239 -13.21 1.21 -24.90
CA LYS A 239 -14.60 0.90 -25.29
C LYS A 239 -15.35 2.13 -25.80
N ALA A 240 -15.20 3.28 -25.15
CA ALA A 240 -15.82 4.53 -25.60
C ALA A 240 -15.26 5.01 -26.95
N ASP A 241 -13.97 4.80 -27.21
CA ASP A 241 -13.34 5.11 -28.49
C ASP A 241 -13.71 4.12 -29.59
N LYS A 242 -13.97 2.84 -29.24
CA LYS A 242 -14.56 1.86 -30.17
C LYS A 242 -16.01 2.19 -30.51
N GLU A 243 -16.84 2.53 -29.53
CA GLU A 243 -18.23 2.95 -29.78
C GLU A 243 -18.29 4.21 -30.63
N LYS A 244 -17.42 5.21 -30.38
CA LYS A 244 -17.33 6.40 -31.23
C LYS A 244 -16.82 6.11 -32.64
N LYS A 245 -15.96 5.11 -32.82
CA LYS A 245 -15.50 4.65 -34.14
C LYS A 245 -16.58 3.88 -34.88
N GLU A 246 -17.34 3.04 -34.20
CA GLU A 246 -18.50 2.33 -34.77
C GLU A 246 -19.61 3.31 -35.15
N GLU A 247 -19.90 4.30 -34.31
CA GLU A 247 -20.91 5.34 -34.59
C GLU A 247 -20.48 6.27 -35.74
N LYS A 248 -19.18 6.56 -35.88
CA LYS A 248 -18.62 7.25 -37.07
C LYS A 248 -18.69 6.39 -38.32
N ALA A 249 -18.36 5.09 -38.24
CA ALA A 249 -18.44 4.18 -39.37
C ALA A 249 -19.89 3.95 -39.83
N ASP A 250 -20.86 3.95 -38.90
CA ASP A 250 -22.28 3.85 -39.24
C ASP A 250 -22.84 5.15 -39.83
N LYS A 251 -22.29 6.32 -39.45
CA LYS A 251 -22.58 7.59 -40.13
C LYS A 251 -21.99 7.64 -41.53
N GLU A 252 -20.73 7.24 -41.72
CA GLU A 252 -20.09 7.17 -43.04
C GLU A 252 -20.81 6.18 -43.96
N LYS A 253 -21.22 5.01 -43.47
CA LYS A 253 -22.03 4.05 -44.24
C LYS A 253 -23.43 4.58 -44.58
N LYS A 254 -24.03 5.42 -43.74
CA LYS A 254 -25.31 6.08 -44.03
C LYS A 254 -25.14 7.18 -45.08
N GLU A 255 -24.06 7.95 -45.03
CA GLU A 255 -23.73 8.96 -46.05
C GLU A 255 -23.40 8.29 -47.39
N GLU A 256 -22.63 7.20 -47.39
CA GLU A 256 -22.27 6.45 -48.60
C GLU A 256 -23.49 5.75 -49.23
N LYS A 257 -24.47 5.30 -48.42
CA LYS A 257 -25.77 4.82 -48.90
C LYS A 257 -26.62 5.95 -49.50
N ALA A 258 -26.67 7.11 -48.86
CA ALA A 258 -27.40 8.26 -49.37
C ALA A 258 -26.79 8.80 -50.69
N ASP A 259 -25.47 8.75 -50.83
CA ASP A 259 -24.78 9.14 -52.06
C ASP A 259 -24.94 8.11 -53.18
N LYS A 260 -25.07 6.82 -52.86
CA LYS A 260 -25.47 5.77 -53.81
C LYS A 260 -26.90 5.94 -54.29
N GLU A 261 -27.86 6.20 -53.39
CA GLU A 261 -29.25 6.46 -53.77
C GLU A 261 -29.36 7.70 -54.66
N LYS A 262 -28.63 8.79 -54.35
CA LYS A 262 -28.58 9.99 -55.21
C LYS A 262 -27.93 9.74 -56.56
N LYS A 263 -26.94 8.82 -56.64
CA LYS A 263 -26.34 8.39 -57.92
C LYS A 263 -27.31 7.55 -58.74
N GLU A 264 -28.04 6.63 -58.11
CA GLU A 264 -29.08 5.83 -58.77
C GLU A 264 -30.21 6.71 -59.31
N GLU A 265 -30.67 7.69 -58.52
CA GLU A 265 -31.69 8.66 -58.94
C GLU A 265 -31.23 9.56 -60.10
N LYS A 266 -29.93 9.91 -60.16
CA LYS A 266 -29.34 10.63 -61.29
C LYS A 266 -29.24 9.76 -62.54
N THR A 267 -28.82 8.52 -62.41
CA THR A 267 -28.76 7.59 -63.56
C THR A 267 -30.14 7.23 -64.09
N ASP A 268 -31.17 7.20 -63.24
CA ASP A 268 -32.55 6.97 -63.67
C ASP A 268 -33.17 8.21 -64.34
N LYS A 269 -32.73 9.42 -63.96
CA LYS A 269 -33.04 10.65 -64.70
C LYS A 269 -32.34 10.71 -66.06
N GLU A 270 -31.06 10.37 -66.14
CA GLU A 270 -30.33 10.31 -67.42
C GLU A 270 -30.94 9.28 -68.36
N LYS A 271 -31.31 8.08 -67.87
CA LYS A 271 -32.02 7.06 -68.67
C LYS A 271 -33.41 7.51 -69.13
N LYS A 272 -34.10 8.36 -68.35
CA LYS A 272 -35.38 8.96 -68.76
C LYS A 272 -35.19 10.04 -69.83
N GLU A 273 -34.14 10.86 -69.73
CA GLU A 273 -33.76 11.82 -70.77
C GLU A 273 -33.34 11.12 -72.06
N GLU A 274 -32.57 10.04 -71.97
CA GLU A 274 -32.14 9.25 -73.14
C GLU A 274 -33.33 8.53 -73.83
N LYS A 275 -34.33 8.10 -73.05
CA LYS A 275 -35.60 7.58 -73.60
C LYS A 275 -36.43 8.67 -74.27
N ALA A 276 -36.51 9.87 -73.68
CA ALA A 276 -37.23 11.00 -74.26
C ALA A 276 -36.55 11.51 -75.55
N ASP A 277 -35.22 11.47 -75.63
CA ASP A 277 -34.47 11.82 -76.84
C ASP A 277 -34.58 10.76 -77.94
N LYS A 278 -34.77 9.48 -77.57
CA LYS A 278 -35.12 8.41 -78.52
C LYS A 278 -36.53 8.59 -79.08
N GLU A 279 -37.52 8.88 -78.23
CA GLU A 279 -38.89 9.16 -78.68
C GLU A 279 -38.93 10.41 -79.58
N LYS A 280 -38.20 11.48 -79.26
CA LYS A 280 -38.08 12.66 -80.14
C LYS A 280 -37.38 12.38 -81.47
N LYS A 281 -36.46 11.42 -81.51
CA LYS A 281 -35.84 10.96 -82.77
C LYS A 281 -36.80 10.12 -83.62
N GLU A 282 -37.62 9.28 -83.00
CA GLU A 282 -38.69 8.55 -83.70
C GLU A 282 -39.77 9.51 -84.22
N GLU A 283 -40.16 10.53 -83.44
CA GLU A 283 -41.12 11.57 -83.86
C GLU A 283 -40.59 12.46 -85.00
N LYS A 284 -39.27 12.70 -85.05
CA LYS A 284 -38.61 13.37 -86.19
C LYS A 284 -38.56 12.50 -87.44
N ALA A 285 -38.29 11.20 -87.30
CA ALA A 285 -38.29 10.26 -88.42
C ALA A 285 -39.70 10.07 -89.01
N ASP A 286 -40.75 10.09 -88.18
CA ASP A 286 -42.13 10.05 -88.65
C ASP A 286 -42.61 11.37 -89.28
N LYS A 287 -42.01 12.51 -88.90
CA LYS A 287 -42.21 13.80 -89.61
C LYS A 287 -41.52 13.84 -90.97
N GLU A 288 -40.30 13.31 -91.10
CA GLU A 288 -39.61 13.21 -92.40
C GLU A 288 -40.34 12.25 -93.36
N LYS A 289 -40.90 11.14 -92.86
CA LYS A 289 -41.76 10.25 -93.67
C LYS A 289 -43.06 10.92 -94.12
N LYS A 290 -43.66 11.79 -93.30
CA LYS A 290 -44.83 12.59 -93.70
C LYS A 290 -44.50 13.70 -94.70
N GLU A 291 -43.30 14.29 -94.65
CA GLU A 291 -42.85 15.25 -95.69
C GLU A 291 -42.52 14.57 -97.03
N GLU A 292 -42.08 13.31 -97.01
CA GLU A 292 -41.89 12.50 -98.24
C GLU A 292 -43.21 12.04 -98.86
N GLU A 293 -44.25 11.75 -98.07
CA GLU A 293 -45.60 11.45 -98.59
C GLU A 293 -46.30 12.69 -99.17
N VAL A 294 -46.09 13.89 -98.60
CA VAL A 294 -46.67 15.14 -99.13
C VAL A 294 -45.99 15.61 -100.43
N LYS A 295 -44.67 15.36 -100.59
CA LYS A 295 -43.97 15.64 -101.86
C LYS A 295 -44.29 14.65 -102.99
N LYS A 296 -44.87 13.50 -102.67
CA LYS A 296 -45.37 12.53 -103.65
C LYS A 296 -46.80 12.84 -104.10
N SER A 297 -47.61 13.51 -103.28
CA SER A 297 -48.96 13.94 -103.63
C SER A 297 -49.04 15.30 -104.35
N GLU A 298 -47.99 16.14 -104.34
CA GLU A 298 -47.97 17.45 -105.02
C GLU A 298 -47.32 17.46 -106.43
N LYS A 299 -46.92 16.30 -106.98
CA LYS A 299 -46.45 16.21 -108.39
C LYS A 299 -47.35 15.40 -109.32
N ASP A 300 -48.43 14.82 -108.79
CA ASP A 300 -49.48 14.17 -109.59
C ASP A 300 -50.67 15.10 -109.87
N GLU A 301 -50.59 16.40 -109.51
CA GLU A 301 -51.63 17.41 -109.75
C GLU A 301 -51.13 18.68 -110.49
N VAL A 302 -50.21 18.59 -111.47
CA VAL A 302 -50.12 19.61 -112.54
C VAL A 302 -49.69 18.94 -113.85
N ASN A 303 -50.60 18.13 -114.38
CA ASN A 303 -50.60 17.71 -115.77
C ASN A 303 -51.78 18.41 -116.44
N THR A 304 -51.67 19.72 -116.68
CA THR A 304 -52.53 20.48 -117.61
C THR A 304 -51.89 21.83 -117.89
N ASP A 305 -52.01 22.27 -119.14
CA ASP A 305 -51.57 23.54 -119.73
C ASP A 305 -50.10 23.58 -120.18
N ALA A 306 -49.84 23.19 -121.43
CA ALA A 306 -49.97 24.04 -122.64
C ALA A 306 -48.57 24.59 -122.99
N ASN A 307 -47.93 24.07 -124.05
CA ASN A 307 -48.21 24.43 -125.44
C ASN A 307 -47.92 25.92 -125.71
N ALA A 308 -46.71 26.21 -126.21
CA ALA A 308 -46.37 27.38 -127.04
C ALA A 308 -44.85 27.33 -127.28
N GLN A 309 -44.42 26.80 -128.41
CA GLN A 309 -44.18 27.52 -129.67
C GLN A 309 -42.72 27.94 -129.82
N GLU A 310 -42.14 27.38 -130.87
CA GLU A 310 -40.95 27.83 -131.59
C GLU A 310 -41.06 29.30 -132.01
N SER A 311 -39.94 30.02 -131.92
CA SER A 311 -39.46 30.98 -132.92
C SER A 311 -38.02 31.39 -132.58
#